data_AF-A0A554JUU4-F1
#
_entry.id   AF-A0A554JUU4-F1
#
_cell.length_a   1.000
_cell.length_b   1.000
_cell.length_c   1.000
_cell.angle_alpha   90.00
_cell.angle_beta   90.00
_cell.angle_gamma   90.00
#
_symmetry.space_group_name_H-M   'P 1'
#
loop_
_entity.id
_entity.type
_entity.pdbx_description
1 polymer ?
#
loop_
_entity_poly.entity_id
_entity_poly.type
_entity_poly.pdbx_seq_one_letter_code
_entity_poly.pdbx_strand_id
1 'polypeptide(L)'
;MRGTTGALALLLFSVFGLSAYAGGGGRVLSAEAVGLVYPSTNGKDKLPDGFLIQAQGKPEVYVIRGGKKSPLHRPILDRWLAEAHYFKHDVIIQFPASELAKYQTASPRNTFFMGRILTAGGPRYFIDDQLRRRPISPAVQAALKYPSRILYTVPQGILDAFPEGPAITRTDRHPGGTVMYHGPYHGGTVYLIRGDDTKHEFLQDYIYETMGFPWSSQILPVSAEELARYKRGAHLSTYPDGWIVGKDTLLYLTQGGKLRWISGKAIFNALQYNPKYVLRVFPEFFKQYGTGDPVTAFKTVTATVSGDSVRNAYAAVGLAAPGATGTSVTGSLRVPPEIRQLITNVNTFFLQIYDRNPTPEENRFWVDYLYKGEAQTKEEFIEALKDAKAGGRRPTITSRDAVLPPEQLLRYVNFLFHYVFGRFPDGDEKTFWDNRVTSGLRKTITDLGGNMQYLKDQGMTKR
;
A
#
# COMPACT_ATOMS: atom_id res chain seq x y z
N MET A 1 24.88 27.69 -62.93
CA MET A 1 26.10 26.85 -63.02
C MET A 1 26.29 26.17 -61.68
N ARG A 2 26.33 24.82 -61.68
CA ARG A 2 26.85 23.86 -60.66
C ARG A 2 26.42 24.11 -59.19
N GLY A 3 25.58 23.33 -58.52
CA GLY A 3 25.30 21.89 -58.61
C GLY A 3 26.28 21.10 -57.73
N THR A 4 25.82 20.56 -56.59
CA THR A 4 26.13 19.19 -56.10
C THR A 4 25.35 18.86 -54.82
N THR A 5 24.52 17.84 -54.97
CA THR A 5 23.88 16.95 -53.99
C THR A 5 24.90 16.16 -53.17
N GLY A 6 24.61 15.93 -51.88
CA GLY A 6 25.29 14.93 -51.03
C GLY A 6 24.25 13.98 -50.42
N ALA A 7 24.16 12.79 -51.00
CA ALA A 7 23.31 11.69 -50.57
C ALA A 7 23.91 10.97 -49.34
N LEU A 8 23.07 10.59 -48.38
CA LEU A 8 23.45 9.67 -47.30
C LEU A 8 23.02 8.25 -47.66
N ALA A 9 23.96 7.33 -47.52
CA ALA A 9 23.95 5.99 -48.06
C ALA A 9 22.95 5.03 -47.37
N LEU A 10 22.23 4.30 -48.22
CA LEU A 10 21.56 3.04 -47.94
C LEU A 10 22.63 1.93 -47.89
N LEU A 11 22.64 1.11 -46.83
CA LEU A 11 23.42 -0.12 -46.80
C LEU A 11 22.48 -1.30 -46.56
N LEU A 12 22.13 -1.96 -47.68
CA LEU A 12 21.61 -3.31 -47.78
C LEU A 12 22.79 -4.28 -47.70
N PHE A 13 22.69 -5.30 -46.86
CA PHE A 13 23.36 -6.58 -47.09
C PHE A 13 22.37 -7.72 -46.85
N SER A 14 22.37 -8.65 -47.78
CA SER A 14 21.42 -9.74 -47.95
C SER A 14 22.06 -11.08 -47.57
N VAL A 15 21.28 -11.93 -46.90
CA VAL A 15 21.16 -13.41 -47.04
C VAL A 15 22.35 -14.32 -46.70
N PHE A 16 22.16 -15.18 -45.68
CA PHE A 16 22.16 -16.67 -45.67
C PHE A 16 22.05 -17.10 -44.18
N GLY A 17 21.22 -18.06 -43.74
CA GLY A 17 20.39 -19.03 -44.42
C GLY A 17 19.32 -19.61 -43.50
N LEU A 18 18.34 -20.25 -44.12
CA LEU A 18 17.34 -21.08 -43.46
C LEU A 18 18.02 -22.28 -42.78
N SER A 19 17.64 -22.54 -41.53
CA SER A 19 17.55 -23.91 -41.04
C SER A 19 16.21 -24.07 -40.33
N ALA A 20 15.37 -24.92 -40.90
CA ALA A 20 14.09 -25.32 -40.35
C ALA A 20 14.32 -26.25 -39.16
N TYR A 21 13.83 -25.87 -37.98
CA TYR A 21 13.58 -26.81 -36.90
C TYR A 21 12.07 -26.87 -36.65
N ALA A 22 11.44 -27.81 -37.34
CA ALA A 22 10.10 -28.27 -37.02
C ALA A 22 10.20 -29.24 -35.83
N GLY A 23 9.31 -29.09 -34.84
CA GLY A 23 9.09 -30.11 -33.82
C GLY A 23 9.10 -29.56 -32.40
N GLY A 24 7.92 -29.17 -31.92
CA GLY A 24 7.73 -28.81 -30.51
C GLY A 24 6.39 -28.16 -30.29
N GLY A 25 5.32 -28.96 -30.31
CA GLY A 25 3.98 -28.55 -29.89
C GLY A 25 3.98 -28.21 -28.40
N GLY A 26 4.54 -27.08 -28.03
CA GLY A 26 4.38 -26.48 -26.71
C GLY A 26 2.99 -25.88 -26.63
N ARG A 27 2.11 -26.49 -25.83
CA ARG A 27 0.89 -25.82 -25.35
C ARG A 27 1.30 -24.47 -24.77
N VAL A 28 0.95 -23.39 -25.46
CA VAL A 28 0.97 -22.05 -24.88
C VAL A 28 -0.11 -22.08 -23.80
N LEU A 29 0.29 -22.28 -22.55
CA LEU A 29 -0.58 -22.04 -21.41
C LEU A 29 -0.95 -20.56 -21.47
N SER A 30 -2.22 -20.28 -21.80
CA SER A 30 -2.79 -18.95 -21.69
C SER A 30 -2.57 -18.47 -20.27
N ALA A 31 -1.75 -17.42 -20.10
CA ALA A 31 -1.62 -16.73 -18.84
C ALA A 31 -2.98 -16.07 -18.54
N GLU A 32 -3.78 -16.69 -17.68
CA GLU A 32 -4.91 -16.00 -17.06
C GLU A 32 -4.36 -14.78 -16.33
N ALA A 33 -4.85 -13.60 -16.69
CA ALA A 33 -4.48 -12.35 -16.07
C ALA A 33 -4.93 -12.37 -14.61
N VAL A 34 -3.97 -12.64 -13.72
CA VAL A 34 -4.19 -12.57 -12.27
C VAL A 34 -4.42 -11.12 -11.89
N GLY A 35 -5.61 -10.81 -11.37
CA GLY A 35 -5.98 -9.46 -10.96
C GLY A 35 -5.15 -8.97 -9.77
N LEU A 36 -4.68 -7.72 -9.86
CA LEU A 36 -4.00 -7.03 -8.76
C LEU A 36 -5.05 -6.51 -7.76
N VAL A 37 -5.27 -7.27 -6.69
CA VAL A 37 -6.11 -6.96 -5.51
C VAL A 37 -5.34 -6.10 -4.49
N TYR A 38 -5.62 -4.80 -4.44
CA TYR A 38 -5.04 -3.89 -3.45
C TYR A 38 -5.96 -3.76 -2.24
N PRO A 39 -5.63 -4.30 -1.05
CA PRO A 39 -6.49 -4.13 0.11
C PRO A 39 -6.48 -2.66 0.55
N SER A 40 -7.51 -1.92 0.17
CA SER A 40 -7.76 -0.55 0.59
C SER A 40 -9.09 -0.42 1.30
N THR A 41 -9.28 0.69 2.02
CA THR A 41 -10.58 1.11 2.52
C THR A 41 -11.60 1.36 1.41
N ASN A 42 -11.17 1.46 0.15
CA ASN A 42 -12.03 1.66 -1.02
C ASN A 42 -12.59 0.35 -1.59
N GLY A 43 -12.20 -0.79 -1.01
CA GLY A 43 -12.54 -2.12 -1.49
C GLY A 43 -11.30 -2.96 -1.76
N LYS A 44 -11.50 -4.29 -1.82
CA LYS A 44 -10.41 -5.26 -1.97
C LYS A 44 -9.66 -5.11 -3.29
N ASP A 45 -10.33 -4.63 -4.34
CA ASP A 45 -9.77 -4.53 -5.69
C ASP A 45 -9.42 -3.08 -6.09
N LYS A 46 -9.23 -2.20 -5.09
CA LYS A 46 -9.02 -0.76 -5.31
C LYS A 46 -7.76 -0.29 -4.64
N LEU A 47 -7.00 0.56 -5.32
CA LEU A 47 -5.84 1.21 -4.77
C LEU A 47 -6.22 2.08 -3.55
N PRO A 48 -5.31 2.21 -2.57
CA PRO A 48 -5.46 3.16 -1.49
C PRO A 48 -5.51 4.61 -1.97
N ASP A 49 -6.08 5.46 -1.13
CA ASP A 49 -6.11 6.90 -1.37
C ASP A 49 -4.70 7.50 -1.36
N GLY A 50 -4.52 8.56 -2.15
CA GLY A 50 -3.26 9.29 -2.30
C GLY A 50 -2.27 8.70 -3.30
N PHE A 51 -2.52 7.50 -3.82
CA PHE A 51 -1.70 6.91 -4.87
C PHE A 51 -1.71 7.77 -6.13
N LEU A 52 -0.52 8.03 -6.67
CA LEU A 52 -0.31 8.69 -7.96
C LEU A 52 -0.06 7.62 -9.00
N ILE A 53 -0.96 7.53 -9.99
CA ILE A 53 -0.92 6.48 -11.00
C ILE A 53 -0.95 7.04 -12.40
N GLN A 54 -0.23 6.36 -13.29
CA GLN A 54 -0.17 6.67 -14.70
C GLN A 54 -0.44 5.39 -15.48
N ALA A 55 -1.33 5.44 -16.47
CA ALA A 55 -1.51 4.30 -17.35
C ALA A 55 -0.23 4.06 -18.16
N GLN A 56 0.18 2.80 -18.30
CA GLN A 56 1.34 2.44 -19.11
C GLN A 56 1.23 3.03 -20.53
N GLY A 57 2.26 3.77 -20.95
CA GLY A 57 2.31 4.42 -22.26
C GLY A 57 1.41 5.65 -22.41
N LYS A 58 0.81 6.16 -21.34
CA LYS A 58 -0.07 7.34 -21.34
C LYS A 58 0.52 8.46 -20.48
N PRO A 59 0.49 9.74 -20.91
CA PRO A 59 1.08 10.84 -20.15
C PRO A 59 0.24 11.28 -18.94
N GLU A 60 -1.06 10.94 -18.90
CA GLU A 60 -1.98 11.38 -17.87
C GLU A 60 -1.70 10.70 -16.53
N VAL A 61 -1.61 11.53 -15.49
CA VAL A 61 -1.46 11.07 -14.10
C VAL A 61 -2.74 11.34 -13.34
N TYR A 62 -3.11 10.42 -12.47
CA TYR A 62 -4.28 10.49 -11.62
C TYR A 62 -3.88 10.32 -10.16
N VAL A 63 -4.61 10.98 -9.27
CA VAL A 63 -4.60 10.65 -7.84
C VAL A 63 -5.81 9.79 -7.51
N ILE A 64 -5.62 8.74 -6.71
CA ILE A 64 -6.72 7.92 -6.18
C ILE A 64 -7.32 8.57 -4.94
N ARG A 65 -8.65 8.71 -4.93
CA ARG A 65 -9.41 9.18 -3.76
C ARG A 65 -10.79 8.55 -3.73
N GLY A 66 -11.17 7.95 -2.60
CA GLY A 66 -12.46 7.27 -2.43
C GLY A 66 -12.73 6.22 -3.51
N GLY A 67 -11.69 5.51 -3.95
CA GLY A 67 -11.77 4.48 -5.00
C GLY A 67 -12.00 5.03 -6.43
N LYS A 68 -11.91 6.34 -6.63
CA LYS A 68 -12.01 7.02 -7.93
C LYS A 68 -10.66 7.59 -8.34
N LYS A 69 -10.46 7.81 -9.64
CA LYS A 69 -9.26 8.46 -10.19
C LYS A 69 -9.57 9.92 -10.52
N SER A 70 -8.83 10.86 -9.97
CA SER A 70 -8.95 12.29 -10.29
C SER A 70 -7.74 12.72 -11.12
N PRO A 71 -7.92 13.29 -12.32
CA PRO A 71 -6.79 13.69 -13.16
C PRO A 71 -6.00 14.83 -12.51
N LEU A 72 -4.68 14.76 -12.63
CA LEU A 72 -3.75 15.79 -12.19
C LEU A 72 -3.23 16.59 -13.38
N HIS A 73 -3.07 17.90 -13.18
CA HIS A 73 -2.46 18.74 -14.19
C HIS A 73 -0.94 18.55 -14.21
N ARG A 74 -0.42 18.03 -15.32
CA ARG A 74 0.95 17.57 -15.46
C ARG A 74 2.00 18.65 -15.10
N PRO A 75 1.90 19.92 -15.55
CA PRO A 75 2.80 20.98 -15.11
C PRO A 75 2.89 21.23 -13.60
N ILE A 76 1.80 21.03 -12.83
CA ILE A 76 1.85 21.14 -11.36
C ILE A 76 2.68 19.99 -10.80
N LEU A 77 2.39 18.77 -11.26
CA LEU A 77 3.06 17.56 -10.81
C LEU A 77 4.55 17.56 -11.19
N ASP A 78 4.90 17.90 -12.43
CA ASP A 78 6.28 17.95 -12.89
C ASP A 78 7.09 18.99 -12.12
N ARG A 79 6.51 20.18 -11.88
CA ARG A 79 7.17 21.20 -11.06
C ARG A 79 7.41 20.69 -9.65
N TRP A 80 6.39 20.10 -9.03
CA TRP A 80 6.53 19.51 -7.69
C TRP A 80 7.62 18.44 -7.64
N LEU A 81 7.63 17.48 -8.58
CA LEU A 81 8.60 16.38 -8.61
C LEU A 81 10.02 16.83 -8.93
N ALA A 82 10.19 17.90 -9.72
CA ALA A 82 11.49 18.48 -10.02
C ALA A 82 12.08 19.21 -8.81
N GLU A 83 11.24 19.77 -7.95
CA GLU A 83 11.63 20.65 -6.85
C GLU A 83 11.64 19.94 -5.49
N ALA A 84 10.93 18.82 -5.36
CA ALA A 84 10.91 18.04 -4.15
C ALA A 84 12.30 17.48 -3.82
N HIS A 85 12.78 17.77 -2.62
CA HIS A 85 14.07 17.29 -2.15
C HIS A 85 13.98 15.79 -1.86
N TYR A 86 12.85 15.37 -1.33
CA TYR A 86 12.63 13.99 -0.87
C TYR A 86 11.81 13.13 -1.86
N PHE A 87 11.28 13.72 -2.93
CA PHE A 87 10.48 13.00 -3.95
C PHE A 87 11.16 13.03 -5.32
N LYS A 88 11.06 11.95 -6.08
CA LYS A 88 11.36 11.97 -7.53
C LYS A 88 10.24 11.29 -8.31
N HIS A 89 10.37 11.34 -9.62
CA HIS A 89 9.39 10.91 -10.60
C HIS A 89 8.86 9.48 -10.45
N ASP A 90 9.59 8.60 -9.78
CA ASP A 90 9.19 7.22 -9.52
C ASP A 90 8.24 7.05 -8.32
N VAL A 91 7.71 8.14 -7.75
CA VAL A 91 6.49 8.10 -6.92
C VAL A 91 5.22 7.85 -7.75
N ILE A 92 5.27 8.07 -9.07
CA ILE A 92 4.17 7.76 -9.99
C ILE A 92 4.23 6.28 -10.34
N ILE A 93 3.22 5.53 -9.92
CA ILE A 93 3.10 4.09 -10.18
C ILE A 93 2.57 3.87 -11.58
N GLN A 94 3.27 3.04 -12.36
CA GLN A 94 2.81 2.62 -13.68
C GLN A 94 1.75 1.54 -13.53
N PHE A 95 0.56 1.81 -14.08
CA PHE A 95 -0.62 0.98 -13.89
C PHE A 95 -1.13 0.43 -15.23
N PRO A 96 -1.53 -0.85 -15.32
CA PRO A 96 -2.12 -1.37 -16.55
C PRO A 96 -3.35 -0.54 -16.95
N ALA A 97 -3.43 -0.15 -18.23
CA ALA A 97 -4.52 0.71 -18.71
C ALA A 97 -5.90 0.06 -18.52
N SER A 98 -5.99 -1.26 -18.69
CA SER A 98 -7.20 -2.06 -18.44
C SER A 98 -7.66 -2.01 -16.98
N GLU A 99 -6.72 -2.07 -16.03
CA GLU A 99 -7.02 -1.96 -14.61
C GLU A 99 -7.40 -0.52 -14.23
N LEU A 100 -6.71 0.48 -14.78
CA LEU A 100 -7.04 1.89 -14.56
C LEU A 100 -8.44 2.24 -15.06
N ALA A 101 -8.90 1.60 -16.14
CA ALA A 101 -10.23 1.80 -16.71
C ALA A 101 -11.35 1.39 -15.74
N LYS A 102 -11.07 0.51 -14.76
CA LYS A 102 -12.04 0.08 -13.74
C LYS A 102 -12.32 1.15 -12.68
N TYR A 103 -11.54 2.24 -12.63
CA TYR A 103 -11.76 3.35 -11.71
C TYR A 103 -12.67 4.37 -12.36
N GLN A 104 -13.77 4.73 -11.69
CA GLN A 104 -14.58 5.87 -12.10
C GLN A 104 -13.71 7.12 -12.11
N THR A 105 -13.76 7.88 -13.20
CA THR A 105 -13.11 9.19 -13.26
C THR A 105 -13.90 10.18 -12.41
N ALA A 106 -13.23 10.78 -11.44
CA ALA A 106 -13.75 11.88 -10.64
C ALA A 106 -13.40 13.23 -11.27
N SER A 107 -14.01 14.29 -10.75
CA SER A 107 -13.65 15.68 -11.05
C SER A 107 -12.13 15.92 -10.83
N PRO A 108 -11.47 16.79 -11.63
CA PRO A 108 -10.09 17.23 -11.38
C PRO A 108 -9.94 18.05 -10.08
N ARG A 109 -11.04 18.34 -9.37
CA ARG A 109 -11.04 19.02 -8.07
C ARG A 109 -10.40 18.15 -6.99
N ASN A 110 -9.11 18.34 -6.77
CA ASN A 110 -8.33 17.64 -5.74
C ASN A 110 -7.34 18.57 -5.01
N THR A 111 -6.75 18.07 -3.93
CA THR A 111 -5.92 18.87 -3.00
C THR A 111 -4.55 19.28 -3.54
N PHE A 112 -4.10 18.74 -4.69
CA PHE A 112 -2.85 19.20 -5.32
C PHE A 112 -2.97 20.63 -5.88
N PHE A 113 -4.21 21.10 -6.10
CA PHE A 113 -4.46 22.48 -6.52
C PHE A 113 -4.58 23.46 -5.34
N MET A 114 -4.74 22.98 -4.11
CA MET A 114 -4.91 23.84 -2.94
C MET A 114 -3.70 24.76 -2.73
N GLY A 115 -3.96 26.04 -2.47
CA GLY A 115 -2.90 27.04 -2.28
C GLY A 115 -2.18 27.43 -3.56
N ARG A 116 -2.76 27.14 -4.73
CA ARG A 116 -2.21 27.50 -6.05
C ARG A 116 -3.04 28.61 -6.67
N ILE A 117 -2.41 29.39 -7.55
CA ILE A 117 -3.10 30.35 -8.41
C ILE A 117 -3.19 29.75 -9.81
N LEU A 118 -4.40 29.61 -10.33
CA LEU A 118 -4.67 29.06 -11.65
C LEU A 118 -5.12 30.16 -12.61
N THR A 119 -4.79 30.01 -13.90
CA THR A 119 -5.32 30.81 -15.00
C THR A 119 -5.48 29.93 -16.24
N ALA A 120 -6.45 30.25 -17.09
CA ALA A 120 -6.63 29.64 -18.41
C ALA A 120 -6.29 30.64 -19.55
N GLY A 121 -5.34 31.55 -19.30
CA GLY A 121 -4.99 32.65 -20.22
C GLY A 121 -5.77 33.94 -19.97
N GLY A 122 -6.60 33.98 -18.92
CA GLY A 122 -7.43 35.12 -18.54
C GLY A 122 -7.28 35.49 -17.06
N PRO A 123 -8.38 35.76 -16.34
CA PRO A 123 -8.34 36.06 -14.90
C PRO A 123 -7.61 34.98 -14.09
N ARG A 124 -7.04 35.38 -12.95
CA ARG A 124 -6.35 34.49 -12.02
C ARG A 124 -7.27 34.13 -10.86
N TYR A 125 -7.15 32.89 -10.40
CA TYR A 125 -7.95 32.37 -9.29
C TYR A 125 -7.06 31.63 -8.30
N PHE A 126 -7.14 31.99 -7.02
CA PHE A 126 -6.53 31.23 -5.94
C PHE A 126 -7.46 30.05 -5.56
N ILE A 127 -6.91 28.85 -5.39
CA ILE A 127 -7.68 27.68 -4.94
C ILE A 127 -7.54 27.53 -3.43
N ASP A 128 -8.63 27.74 -2.69
CA ASP A 128 -8.63 27.64 -1.24
C ASP A 128 -8.73 26.18 -0.73
N ASP A 129 -8.67 25.99 0.59
CA ASP A 129 -8.77 24.68 1.24
C ASP A 129 -10.16 24.03 1.17
N GLN A 130 -11.18 24.80 0.79
CA GLN A 130 -12.49 24.29 0.40
C GLN A 130 -12.55 23.94 -1.10
N LEU A 131 -11.42 24.03 -1.81
CA LEU A 131 -11.29 23.82 -3.24
C LEU A 131 -12.26 24.70 -4.04
N ARG A 132 -12.38 25.97 -3.67
CA ARG A 132 -13.07 27.02 -4.44
C ARG A 132 -12.06 27.85 -5.21
N ARG A 133 -12.42 28.30 -6.41
CA ARG A 133 -11.64 29.27 -7.18
C ARG A 133 -12.03 30.69 -6.74
N ARG A 134 -11.11 31.40 -6.10
CA ARG A 134 -11.32 32.77 -5.61
C ARG A 134 -10.65 33.75 -6.56
N PRO A 135 -11.39 34.66 -7.23
CA PRO A 135 -10.79 35.66 -8.11
C PRO A 135 -9.70 36.46 -7.41
N ILE A 136 -8.53 36.62 -8.05
CA ILE A 136 -7.42 37.41 -7.53
C ILE A 136 -6.77 38.21 -8.67
N SER A 137 -6.70 39.53 -8.54
CA SER A 137 -6.04 40.34 -9.56
C SER A 137 -4.50 40.30 -9.37
N PRO A 138 -3.70 40.55 -10.42
CA PRO A 138 -2.25 40.67 -10.27
C PRO A 138 -1.84 41.73 -9.23
N ALA A 139 -2.59 42.82 -9.12
CA ALA A 139 -2.35 43.89 -8.17
C ALA A 139 -2.66 43.47 -6.71
N VAL A 140 -3.68 42.61 -6.50
CA VAL A 140 -3.94 42.01 -5.18
C VAL A 140 -2.88 40.96 -4.85
N GLN A 141 -2.52 40.10 -5.81
CA GLN A 141 -1.47 39.09 -5.65
C GLN A 141 -0.15 39.73 -5.18
N ALA A 142 0.28 40.81 -5.83
CA ALA A 142 1.49 41.55 -5.47
C ALA A 142 1.36 42.22 -4.09
N ALA A 143 0.23 42.88 -3.80
CA ALA A 143 -0.01 43.54 -2.52
C ALA A 143 0.01 42.55 -1.35
N LEU A 144 -0.56 41.37 -1.54
CA LEU A 144 -0.56 40.26 -0.58
C LEU A 144 0.70 39.38 -0.67
N LYS A 145 1.70 39.77 -1.47
CA LYS A 145 3.01 39.10 -1.59
C LYS A 145 2.94 37.62 -1.98
N TYR A 146 1.85 37.17 -2.60
CA TYR A 146 1.74 35.79 -3.09
C TYR A 146 2.84 35.50 -4.12
N PRO A 147 3.64 34.43 -3.95
CA PRO A 147 4.73 34.15 -4.86
C PRO A 147 4.26 33.92 -6.30
N SER A 148 5.07 34.30 -7.29
CA SER A 148 4.74 34.03 -8.70
C SER A 148 4.83 32.54 -9.04
N ARG A 149 5.65 31.76 -8.31
CA ARG A 149 5.86 30.32 -8.56
C ARG A 149 4.66 29.44 -8.24
N ILE A 150 3.66 29.96 -7.53
CA ILE A 150 2.38 29.26 -7.33
C ILE A 150 1.36 29.55 -8.44
N LEU A 151 1.73 30.31 -9.49
CA LEU A 151 0.92 30.51 -10.69
C LEU A 151 1.10 29.35 -11.68
N TYR A 152 -0.02 28.79 -12.13
CA TYR A 152 -0.08 27.72 -13.13
C TYR A 152 -1.11 28.05 -14.19
N THR A 153 -0.74 27.79 -15.45
CA THR A 153 -1.67 27.85 -16.58
C THR A 153 -2.31 26.48 -16.73
N VAL A 154 -3.63 26.40 -16.69
CA VAL A 154 -4.41 25.16 -16.78
C VAL A 154 -5.45 25.26 -17.90
N PRO A 155 -5.90 24.14 -18.48
CA PRO A 155 -7.06 24.14 -19.36
C PRO A 155 -8.31 24.68 -18.66
N GLN A 156 -9.18 25.38 -19.39
CA GLN A 156 -10.43 25.96 -18.87
C GLN A 156 -11.30 24.90 -18.15
N GLY A 157 -11.41 23.68 -18.69
CA GLY A 157 -12.19 22.61 -18.07
C GLY A 157 -11.67 22.15 -16.70
N ILE A 158 -10.37 22.32 -16.39
CA ILE A 158 -9.86 22.11 -15.02
C ILE A 158 -10.34 23.23 -14.10
N LEU A 159 -10.26 24.48 -14.58
CA LEU A 159 -10.66 25.65 -13.80
C LEU A 159 -12.16 25.67 -13.48
N ASP A 160 -13.00 25.20 -14.41
CA ASP A 160 -14.47 25.13 -14.23
C ASP A 160 -14.92 24.04 -13.25
N ALA A 161 -14.05 23.09 -12.93
CA ALA A 161 -14.35 22.07 -11.94
C ALA A 161 -14.34 22.59 -10.50
N PHE A 162 -13.82 23.80 -10.27
CA PHE A 162 -13.77 24.43 -8.96
C PHE A 162 -14.93 25.43 -8.83
N PRO A 163 -15.81 25.31 -7.82
CA PRO A 163 -16.85 26.30 -7.58
C PRO A 163 -16.24 27.67 -7.30
N GLU A 164 -16.89 28.73 -7.76
CA GLU A 164 -16.42 30.09 -7.51
C GLU A 164 -16.63 30.48 -6.05
N GLY A 165 -15.57 31.05 -5.45
CA GLY A 165 -15.60 31.63 -4.11
C GLY A 165 -15.50 33.15 -4.17
N PRO A 166 -15.63 33.84 -3.02
CA PRO A 166 -15.52 35.29 -2.97
C PRO A 166 -14.15 35.76 -3.48
N ALA A 167 -14.11 36.91 -4.15
CA ALA A 167 -12.86 37.53 -4.58
C ALA A 167 -11.92 37.78 -3.39
N ILE A 168 -10.61 37.76 -3.66
CA ILE A 168 -9.59 38.16 -2.70
C ILE A 168 -9.31 39.65 -2.91
N THR A 169 -9.38 40.43 -1.84
CA THR A 169 -9.09 41.87 -1.83
C THR A 169 -7.76 42.18 -1.15
N ARG A 170 -7.28 43.43 -1.26
CA ARG A 170 -6.02 43.86 -0.62
C ARG A 170 -6.06 43.89 0.91
N THR A 171 -7.25 43.95 1.49
CA THR A 171 -7.46 44.05 2.95
C THR A 171 -7.81 42.70 3.57
N ASP A 172 -8.04 41.68 2.75
CA ASP A 172 -8.40 40.35 3.22
C ASP A 172 -7.25 39.73 4.02
N ARG A 173 -7.61 38.86 4.97
CA ARG A 173 -6.70 37.84 5.47
C ARG A 173 -6.47 36.82 4.37
N HIS A 174 -5.32 36.17 4.40
CA HIS A 174 -5.03 35.09 3.47
C HIS A 174 -6.03 33.95 3.65
N PRO A 175 -6.72 33.50 2.59
CA PRO A 175 -7.63 32.37 2.65
C PRO A 175 -6.94 31.08 3.10
N GLY A 176 -7.78 30.15 3.58
CA GLY A 176 -7.39 28.76 3.81
C GLY A 176 -6.74 28.13 2.56
N GLY A 177 -5.76 27.27 2.78
CA GLY A 177 -4.90 26.71 1.75
C GLY A 177 -3.61 27.51 1.52
N THR A 178 -3.50 28.72 2.07
CA THR A 178 -2.24 29.49 2.03
C THR A 178 -1.20 28.83 2.91
N VAL A 179 0.00 28.57 2.36
CA VAL A 179 1.16 28.13 3.12
C VAL A 179 2.07 29.33 3.36
N MET A 180 2.41 29.56 4.61
CA MET A 180 3.17 30.71 5.10
C MET A 180 4.46 30.28 5.77
N TYR A 181 5.43 31.17 5.79
CA TYR A 181 6.71 30.93 6.41
C TYR A 181 7.19 32.15 7.19
N HIS A 182 7.73 31.93 8.39
CA HIS A 182 8.26 32.96 9.26
C HIS A 182 9.62 32.54 9.84
N GLY A 183 10.64 33.41 9.71
CA GLY A 183 11.98 33.19 10.28
C GLY A 183 13.10 33.10 9.23
N PRO A 184 14.32 32.69 9.63
CA PRO A 184 15.52 32.66 8.78
C PRO A 184 15.54 31.46 7.83
N TYR A 185 15.85 31.69 6.55
CA TYR A 185 15.85 30.68 5.47
C TYR A 185 16.43 29.33 5.93
N HIS A 186 15.66 28.24 5.79
CA HIS A 186 15.98 26.87 6.27
C HIS A 186 16.06 26.67 7.80
N GLY A 187 15.42 27.53 8.59
CA GLY A 187 15.25 27.35 10.03
C GLY A 187 14.02 28.05 10.63
N GLY A 188 13.19 28.68 9.79
CA GLY A 188 11.92 29.25 10.21
C GLY A 188 10.78 28.22 10.29
N THR A 189 9.63 28.70 10.74
CA THR A 189 8.44 27.88 10.94
C THR A 189 7.49 28.04 9.76
N VAL A 190 7.00 26.91 9.24
CA VAL A 190 6.02 26.87 8.14
C VAL A 190 4.62 26.61 8.71
N TYR A 191 3.63 27.34 8.21
CA TYR A 191 2.23 27.23 8.63
C TYR A 191 1.30 27.01 7.44
N LEU A 192 0.24 26.22 7.62
CA LEU A 192 -0.91 26.17 6.72
C LEU A 192 -2.07 26.94 7.34
N ILE A 193 -2.69 27.83 6.58
CA ILE A 193 -3.94 28.49 6.96
C ILE A 193 -5.12 27.60 6.59
N ARG A 194 -6.10 27.49 7.49
CA ARG A 194 -7.39 26.82 7.25
C ARG A 194 -8.53 27.82 7.18
N GLY A 195 -9.67 27.42 6.60
CA GLY A 195 -10.81 28.28 6.31
C GLY A 195 -11.53 28.89 7.53
N ASP A 196 -11.11 28.54 8.75
CA ASP A 196 -11.57 29.08 10.03
C ASP A 196 -10.62 30.14 10.62
N ASP A 197 -9.72 30.70 9.80
CA ASP A 197 -8.65 31.63 10.19
C ASP A 197 -7.66 31.03 11.20
N THR A 198 -7.50 29.71 11.19
CA THR A 198 -6.55 29.00 12.05
C THR A 198 -5.25 28.71 11.29
N LYS A 199 -4.10 29.02 11.90
CA LYS A 199 -2.77 28.63 11.45
C LYS A 199 -2.32 27.34 12.11
N HIS A 200 -1.88 26.38 11.29
CA HIS A 200 -1.36 25.10 11.74
C HIS A 200 0.10 24.96 11.33
N GLU A 201 0.98 24.81 12.31
CA GLU A 201 2.42 24.66 12.07
C GLU A 201 2.75 23.26 11.55
N PHE A 202 3.56 23.18 10.50
CA PHE A 202 4.18 21.94 10.06
C PHE A 202 5.38 21.63 10.96
N LEU A 203 5.40 20.44 11.56
CA LEU A 203 6.52 20.04 12.43
C LEU A 203 7.72 19.48 11.67
N GLN A 204 7.53 19.14 10.40
CA GLN A 204 8.55 18.49 9.57
C GLN A 204 8.45 18.96 8.12
N ASP A 205 9.61 19.13 7.49
CA ASP A 205 9.70 19.63 6.12
C ASP A 205 8.94 18.77 5.13
N TYR A 206 9.11 17.45 5.26
CA TYR A 206 8.48 16.45 4.42
C TYR A 206 6.98 16.67 4.29
N ILE A 207 6.27 17.10 5.36
CA ILE A 207 4.80 17.22 5.34
C ILE A 207 4.36 18.32 4.36
N TYR A 208 4.95 19.52 4.39
CA TYR A 208 4.56 20.54 3.40
C TYR A 208 5.08 20.20 2.00
N GLU A 209 6.21 19.49 1.88
CA GLU A 209 6.68 19.01 0.58
C GLU A 209 5.70 18.00 -0.03
N THR A 210 5.13 17.10 0.78
CA THR A 210 4.11 16.12 0.35
C THR A 210 2.84 16.79 -0.18
N MET A 211 2.57 18.02 0.28
CA MET A 211 1.45 18.85 -0.15
C MET A 211 1.78 19.71 -1.37
N GLY A 212 2.95 19.52 -1.98
CA GLY A 212 3.35 20.19 -3.21
C GLY A 212 4.07 21.53 -3.00
N PHE A 213 4.57 21.84 -1.80
CA PHE A 213 5.27 23.09 -1.49
C PHE A 213 6.76 22.88 -1.17
N PRO A 214 7.54 22.17 -2.01
CA PRO A 214 8.92 21.81 -1.67
C PRO A 214 9.89 22.99 -1.61
N TRP A 215 9.52 24.17 -2.12
CA TRP A 215 10.44 25.30 -2.20
C TRP A 215 9.90 26.56 -1.53
N SER A 216 10.79 27.30 -0.88
CA SER A 216 10.49 28.56 -0.19
C SER A 216 9.80 29.60 -1.08
N SER A 217 10.14 29.65 -2.38
CA SER A 217 9.50 30.56 -3.36
C SER A 217 8.09 30.13 -3.78
N GLN A 218 7.55 29.05 -3.21
CA GLN A 218 6.14 28.68 -3.28
C GLN A 218 5.39 28.98 -1.98
N ILE A 219 6.11 29.38 -0.94
CA ILE A 219 5.59 29.63 0.40
C ILE A 219 5.61 31.14 0.64
N LEU A 220 4.55 31.67 1.24
CA LEU A 220 4.40 33.10 1.47
C LEU A 220 5.23 33.55 2.69
N PRO A 221 6.25 34.42 2.54
CA PRO A 221 6.95 34.97 3.68
C PRO A 221 6.06 35.97 4.44
N VAL A 222 5.96 35.81 5.76
CA VAL A 222 5.09 36.64 6.63
C VAL A 222 5.81 37.13 7.87
N SER A 223 5.39 38.29 8.37
CA SER A 223 5.87 38.83 9.65
C SER A 223 5.15 38.18 10.83
N ALA A 224 5.67 38.39 12.04
CA ALA A 224 5.03 37.89 13.25
C ALA A 224 3.66 38.54 13.47
N GLU A 225 3.53 39.82 13.11
CA GLU A 225 2.29 40.61 13.23
C GLU A 225 1.20 40.07 12.31
N GLU A 226 1.55 39.71 11.07
CA GLU A 226 0.60 39.08 10.14
C GLU A 226 0.16 37.70 10.67
N LEU A 227 1.11 36.87 11.12
CA LEU A 227 0.77 35.57 11.70
C LEU A 227 -0.11 35.69 12.95
N ALA A 228 0.06 36.73 13.77
CA ALA A 228 -0.73 36.95 14.97
C ALA A 228 -2.23 37.17 14.68
N ARG A 229 -2.59 37.50 13.43
CA ARG A 229 -4.00 37.66 12.99
C ARG A 229 -4.76 36.32 12.92
N TYR A 230 -4.05 35.19 12.87
CA TYR A 230 -4.62 33.84 12.76
C TYR A 230 -4.57 33.12 14.12
N LYS A 231 -5.66 32.43 14.48
CA LYS A 231 -5.72 31.60 15.69
C LYS A 231 -4.73 30.45 15.55
N ARG A 232 -4.08 30.04 16.65
CA ARG A 232 -3.18 28.87 16.61
C ARG A 232 -4.00 27.59 16.72
N GLY A 233 -3.84 26.70 15.75
CA GLY A 233 -4.42 25.37 15.76
C GLY A 233 -3.44 24.30 16.23
N ALA A 234 -3.90 23.05 16.24
CA ALA A 234 -3.02 21.90 16.44
C ALA A 234 -1.99 21.80 15.31
N HIS A 235 -0.81 21.26 15.60
CA HIS A 235 0.23 21.05 14.61
C HIS A 235 -0.22 20.08 13.50
N LEU A 236 0.26 20.32 12.27
CA LEU A 236 0.21 19.33 11.19
C LEU A 236 1.36 18.37 11.38
N SER A 237 1.03 17.20 11.89
CA SER A 237 1.98 16.14 12.18
C SER A 237 1.67 14.84 11.43
N THR A 238 0.56 14.82 10.68
CA THR A 238 0.18 13.68 9.87
C THR A 238 0.60 13.84 8.41
N TYR A 239 1.13 12.78 7.82
CA TYR A 239 1.38 12.65 6.40
C TYR A 239 0.05 12.45 5.68
N PRO A 240 -0.07 12.89 4.42
CA PRO A 240 -1.23 12.60 3.60
C PRO A 240 -1.43 11.09 3.42
N ASP A 241 -2.57 10.69 2.87
CA ASP A 241 -2.79 9.31 2.47
C ASP A 241 -1.87 8.91 1.32
N GLY A 242 -1.52 7.62 1.24
CA GLY A 242 -0.68 7.08 0.16
C GLY A 242 0.81 7.11 0.46
N TRP A 243 1.22 7.52 1.66
CA TRP A 243 2.62 7.66 2.05
C TRP A 243 3.13 6.39 2.74
N ILE A 244 4.39 6.02 2.46
CA ILE A 244 5.05 4.93 3.17
C ILE A 244 6.04 5.47 4.18
N VAL A 245 5.85 5.09 5.43
CA VAL A 245 6.77 5.35 6.53
C VAL A 245 7.33 4.04 7.05
N GLY A 246 8.54 4.08 7.59
CA GLY A 246 9.24 2.92 8.12
C GLY A 246 9.69 3.11 9.56
N LYS A 247 9.57 2.06 10.35
CA LYS A 247 10.18 1.92 11.68
C LYS A 247 10.89 0.59 11.75
N ASP A 248 12.20 0.62 12.02
CA ASP A 248 13.05 -0.55 11.99
C ASP A 248 12.94 -1.29 10.65
N THR A 249 12.48 -2.54 10.64
CA THR A 249 12.22 -3.33 9.44
C THR A 249 10.76 -3.26 8.95
N LEU A 250 9.88 -2.62 9.72
CA LEU A 250 8.45 -2.55 9.43
C LEU A 250 8.14 -1.34 8.54
N LEU A 251 7.23 -1.55 7.59
CA LEU A 251 6.74 -0.54 6.65
C LEU A 251 5.25 -0.32 6.88
N TYR A 252 4.80 0.92 6.80
CA TYR A 252 3.41 1.30 7.03
C TYR A 252 2.94 2.25 5.94
N LEU A 253 1.73 2.00 5.43
CA LEU A 253 1.01 2.91 4.56
C LEU A 253 0.15 3.85 5.42
N THR A 254 0.24 5.15 5.19
CA THR A 254 -0.67 6.15 5.76
C THR A 254 -1.98 6.13 4.98
N GLN A 255 -3.09 5.96 5.67
CA GLN A 255 -4.42 6.01 5.04
C GLN A 255 -5.49 6.36 6.06
N GLY A 256 -6.32 7.36 5.76
CA GLY A 256 -7.43 7.78 6.62
C GLY A 256 -6.97 8.19 8.02
N GLY A 257 -5.78 8.81 8.14
CA GLY A 257 -5.20 9.16 9.44
C GLY A 257 -4.70 7.97 10.28
N LYS A 258 -4.57 6.78 9.68
CA LYS A 258 -4.06 5.56 10.33
C LYS A 258 -2.78 5.05 9.66
N LEU A 259 -1.99 4.29 10.41
CA LEU A 259 -0.86 3.53 9.89
C LEU A 259 -1.27 2.08 9.65
N ARG A 260 -1.19 1.65 8.39
CA ARG A 260 -1.52 0.28 7.96
C ARG A 260 -0.24 -0.48 7.70
N TRP A 261 0.07 -1.47 8.55
CA TRP A 261 1.28 -2.28 8.41
C TRP A 261 1.30 -3.04 7.09
N ILE A 262 2.38 -2.93 6.32
CA ILE A 262 2.60 -3.71 5.10
C ILE A 262 3.24 -5.04 5.49
N SER A 263 2.48 -6.12 5.38
CA SER A 263 2.82 -7.43 5.97
C SER A 263 3.92 -8.22 5.25
N GLY A 264 4.78 -7.54 4.48
CA GLY A 264 5.99 -8.13 3.93
C GLY A 264 6.55 -7.38 2.73
N LYS A 265 7.83 -7.66 2.43
CA LYS A 265 8.54 -7.08 1.28
C LYS A 265 7.87 -7.41 -0.06
N ALA A 266 7.28 -8.60 -0.19
CA ALA A 266 6.56 -8.98 -1.41
C ALA A 266 5.37 -8.07 -1.70
N ILE A 267 4.60 -7.71 -0.65
CA ILE A 267 3.45 -6.80 -0.78
C ILE A 267 3.95 -5.39 -1.08
N PHE A 268 4.98 -4.93 -0.36
CA PHE A 268 5.60 -3.64 -0.64
C PHE A 268 6.06 -3.50 -2.09
N ASN A 269 6.74 -4.52 -2.63
CA ASN A 269 7.16 -4.56 -4.03
C ASN A 269 5.96 -4.60 -5.00
N ALA A 270 4.89 -5.33 -4.64
CA ALA A 270 3.68 -5.41 -5.46
C ALA A 270 2.89 -4.09 -5.51
N LEU A 271 3.00 -3.26 -4.46
CA LEU A 271 2.52 -1.87 -4.48
C LEU A 271 3.37 -0.95 -5.37
N GLN A 272 4.50 -1.45 -5.88
CA GLN A 272 5.46 -0.72 -6.72
C GLN A 272 6.04 0.55 -6.07
N TYR A 273 6.05 0.61 -4.74
CA TYR A 273 6.79 1.68 -4.06
C TYR A 273 8.29 1.46 -4.19
N ASN A 274 9.03 2.55 -4.42
CA ASN A 274 10.47 2.51 -4.35
C ASN A 274 10.93 2.55 -2.87
N PRO A 275 11.70 1.56 -2.38
CA PRO A 275 12.18 1.55 -0.99
C PRO A 275 13.00 2.78 -0.61
N LYS A 276 13.61 3.49 -1.57
CA LYS A 276 14.38 4.70 -1.30
C LYS A 276 13.53 5.89 -0.81
N TYR A 277 12.20 5.83 -0.97
CA TYR A 277 11.25 6.85 -0.48
C TYR A 277 10.53 6.49 0.81
N VAL A 278 10.89 5.36 1.42
CA VAL A 278 10.37 5.02 2.74
C VAL A 278 10.97 6.01 3.73
N LEU A 279 10.14 6.89 4.27
CA LEU A 279 10.57 7.84 5.29
C LEU A 279 10.77 7.10 6.61
N ARG A 280 12.01 7.09 7.10
CA ARG A 280 12.33 6.54 8.42
C ARG A 280 12.00 7.57 9.47
N VAL A 281 11.02 7.25 10.31
CA VAL A 281 10.46 8.18 11.30
C VAL A 281 10.71 7.65 12.73
N PHE A 282 10.83 8.57 13.69
CA PHE A 282 11.11 8.25 15.08
C PHE A 282 9.90 7.62 15.80
N PRO A 283 10.08 6.93 16.94
CA PRO A 283 8.98 6.23 17.62
C PRO A 283 7.78 7.11 18.01
N GLU A 284 7.99 8.36 18.42
CA GLU A 284 6.93 9.30 18.82
C GLU A 284 6.00 9.67 17.65
N PHE A 285 6.47 9.58 16.40
CA PHE A 285 5.64 9.78 15.22
C PHE A 285 4.47 8.77 15.20
N PHE A 286 4.73 7.52 15.56
CA PHE A 286 3.71 6.46 15.55
C PHE A 286 2.60 6.70 16.57
N LYS A 287 2.87 7.44 17.65
CA LYS A 287 1.88 7.78 18.67
C LYS A 287 0.78 8.72 18.14
N GLN A 288 1.02 9.39 17.03
CA GLN A 288 0.09 10.35 16.42
C GLN A 288 -0.94 9.69 15.51
N TYR A 289 -0.81 8.39 15.22
CA TYR A 289 -1.69 7.66 14.32
C TYR A 289 -2.40 6.54 15.04
N GLY A 290 -3.66 6.32 14.66
CA GLY A 290 -4.30 5.05 14.96
C GLY A 290 -3.68 3.91 14.15
N THR A 291 -3.75 2.69 14.67
CA THR A 291 -3.43 1.49 13.89
C THR A 291 -4.58 1.17 12.96
N GLY A 292 -4.29 1.01 11.66
CA GLY A 292 -5.24 0.54 10.67
C GLY A 292 -5.02 -0.92 10.32
N ASP A 293 -6.00 -1.53 9.63
CA ASP A 293 -5.89 -2.91 9.19
C ASP A 293 -4.64 -3.09 8.32
N PRO A 294 -3.88 -4.18 8.51
CA PRO A 294 -2.67 -4.40 7.74
C PRO A 294 -2.97 -4.49 6.24
N VAL A 295 -2.01 -4.03 5.44
CA VAL A 295 -1.97 -4.28 4.00
C VAL A 295 -1.43 -5.71 3.84
N THR A 296 -2.34 -6.64 3.62
CA THR A 296 -2.07 -8.09 3.48
C THR A 296 -2.10 -8.55 2.03
N ALA A 297 -1.64 -9.77 1.78
CA ALA A 297 -1.52 -10.30 0.44
C ALA A 297 -2.87 -10.59 -0.24
N PHE A 298 -2.82 -10.44 -1.56
CA PHE A 298 -3.78 -10.80 -2.61
C PHE A 298 -4.40 -12.20 -2.45
N LYS A 299 -5.63 -12.37 -2.95
CA LYS A 299 -6.15 -13.69 -3.33
C LYS A 299 -5.39 -14.12 -4.61
N THR A 300 -4.34 -14.92 -4.42
CA THR A 300 -3.47 -15.56 -5.43
C THR A 300 -2.75 -14.63 -6.41
N VAL A 301 -1.47 -14.35 -6.15
CA VAL A 301 -0.49 -14.00 -7.19
C VAL A 301 0.05 -15.32 -7.73
N THR A 302 -0.36 -15.74 -8.93
CA THR A 302 0.46 -16.70 -9.70
C THR A 302 1.57 -15.88 -10.32
N ALA A 303 2.69 -15.75 -9.61
CA ALA A 303 3.87 -15.12 -10.19
C ALA A 303 4.37 -16.05 -11.30
N THR A 304 4.12 -15.68 -12.57
CA THR A 304 4.90 -16.23 -13.68
C THR A 304 6.29 -15.62 -13.57
N VAL A 305 7.09 -16.15 -12.67
CA VAL A 305 8.51 -15.84 -12.59
C VAL A 305 9.19 -16.65 -13.69
N SER A 306 9.60 -16.02 -14.78
CA SER A 306 10.62 -16.63 -15.62
C SER A 306 11.88 -16.80 -14.75
N GLY A 307 12.44 -18.01 -14.70
CA GLY A 307 13.50 -18.39 -13.75
C GLY A 307 14.74 -17.48 -13.73
N ASP A 308 14.92 -16.66 -14.78
CA ASP A 308 16.06 -15.77 -14.96
C ASP A 308 15.94 -14.47 -14.14
N SER A 309 14.72 -14.01 -13.84
CA SER A 309 14.48 -12.72 -13.17
C SER A 309 14.86 -12.78 -11.68
N VAL A 310 14.71 -13.94 -11.05
CA VAL A 310 15.08 -14.15 -9.64
C VAL A 310 16.59 -14.36 -9.50
N ARG A 311 17.23 -15.09 -10.41
CA ARG A 311 18.69 -15.27 -10.40
C ARG A 311 19.44 -13.94 -10.54
N ASN A 312 18.99 -13.05 -11.42
CA ASN A 312 19.63 -11.75 -11.63
C ASN A 312 19.45 -10.80 -10.44
N ALA A 313 18.33 -10.87 -9.73
CA ALA A 313 18.09 -10.06 -8.53
C ALA A 313 18.96 -10.48 -7.32
N TYR A 314 19.38 -11.76 -7.23
CA TYR A 314 20.28 -12.24 -6.17
C TYR A 314 21.76 -12.03 -6.53
N ALA A 315 22.14 -12.17 -7.81
CA ALA A 315 23.49 -11.91 -8.29
C ALA A 315 23.91 -10.43 -8.11
N ALA A 316 22.97 -9.48 -8.26
CA ALA A 316 23.24 -8.05 -8.12
C ALA A 316 23.54 -7.58 -6.68
N VAL A 317 23.34 -8.44 -5.67
CA VAL A 317 23.59 -8.13 -4.24
C VAL A 317 24.60 -9.09 -3.58
N GLY A 318 25.29 -9.93 -4.36
CA GLY A 318 26.38 -10.77 -3.85
C GLY A 318 25.96 -11.85 -2.84
N LEU A 319 24.67 -12.20 -2.80
CA LEU A 319 24.13 -13.23 -1.89
C LEU A 319 23.93 -14.53 -2.66
N ALA A 320 24.40 -15.64 -2.09
CA ALA A 320 24.15 -16.97 -2.64
C ALA A 320 22.64 -17.24 -2.68
N ALA A 321 22.14 -17.74 -3.81
CA ALA A 321 20.74 -18.12 -3.94
C ALA A 321 20.40 -19.20 -2.88
N PRO A 322 19.31 -19.06 -2.13
CA PRO A 322 18.93 -20.09 -1.16
C PRO A 322 18.67 -21.40 -1.91
N GLY A 323 19.31 -22.48 -1.43
CA GLY A 323 19.08 -23.82 -1.93
C GLY A 323 17.59 -24.14 -1.91
N ALA A 324 17.07 -24.64 -3.03
CA ALA A 324 15.67 -24.93 -3.26
C ALA A 324 15.12 -25.93 -2.22
N THR A 325 14.64 -25.40 -1.10
CA THR A 325 13.70 -26.04 -0.18
C THR A 325 12.51 -25.11 -0.04
N GLY A 326 11.88 -24.82 -1.20
CA GLY A 326 10.67 -24.01 -1.25
C GLY A 326 9.51 -24.81 -0.67
N THR A 327 9.07 -24.48 0.54
CA THR A 327 7.75 -24.84 1.02
C THR A 327 6.73 -24.15 0.11
N SER A 328 6.10 -24.91 -0.77
CA SER A 328 5.18 -24.41 -1.79
C SER A 328 4.00 -23.64 -1.17
N VAL A 329 3.67 -22.48 -1.75
CA VAL A 329 2.58 -21.57 -1.33
C VAL A 329 1.19 -22.22 -1.37
N THR A 330 1.06 -23.38 -2.00
CA THR A 330 -0.15 -24.24 -1.97
C THR A 330 -0.52 -24.70 -0.55
N GLY A 331 0.41 -24.71 0.40
CA GLY A 331 0.10 -25.01 1.81
C GLY A 331 -0.79 -23.98 2.50
N SER A 332 -0.75 -22.71 2.07
CA SER A 332 -1.51 -21.63 2.73
C SER A 332 -3.02 -21.72 2.50
N LEU A 333 -3.47 -22.32 1.39
CA LEU A 333 -4.88 -22.57 1.10
C LEU A 333 -5.49 -23.71 1.92
N ARG A 334 -4.67 -24.57 2.53
CA ARG A 334 -5.12 -25.73 3.31
C ARG A 334 -5.43 -25.41 4.77
N VAL A 335 -5.13 -24.20 5.23
CA VAL A 335 -5.38 -23.81 6.62
C VAL A 335 -6.73 -23.11 6.72
N PRO A 336 -7.60 -23.41 7.71
CA PRO A 336 -8.88 -22.72 7.86
C PRO A 336 -8.76 -21.18 7.84
N PRO A 337 -9.74 -20.45 7.27
CA PRO A 337 -9.72 -18.99 7.20
C PRO A 337 -9.46 -18.30 8.54
N GLU A 338 -10.05 -18.83 9.61
CA GLU A 338 -9.95 -18.33 10.98
C GLU A 338 -8.50 -18.44 11.47
N ILE A 339 -7.86 -19.59 11.25
CA ILE A 339 -6.45 -19.81 11.60
C ILE A 339 -5.53 -18.89 10.78
N ARG A 340 -5.82 -18.65 9.49
CA ARG A 340 -5.02 -17.70 8.68
C ARG A 340 -5.08 -16.29 9.26
N GLN A 341 -6.25 -15.87 9.76
CA GLN A 341 -6.38 -14.60 10.45
C GLN A 341 -5.54 -14.57 11.73
N LEU A 342 -5.55 -15.65 12.51
CA LEU A 342 -4.70 -15.77 13.70
C LEU A 342 -3.21 -15.70 13.35
N ILE A 343 -2.76 -16.44 12.34
CA ILE A 343 -1.36 -16.44 11.87
C ILE A 343 -0.92 -15.02 11.48
N THR A 344 -1.77 -14.29 10.75
CA THR A 344 -1.48 -12.90 10.34
C THR A 344 -1.37 -11.95 11.53
N ASN A 345 -2.05 -12.26 12.63
CA ASN A 345 -2.11 -11.44 13.84
C ASN A 345 -1.19 -11.93 14.98
N VAL A 346 -0.36 -12.96 14.77
CA VAL A 346 0.55 -13.52 15.81
C VAL A 346 1.38 -12.43 16.47
N ASN A 347 2.02 -11.55 15.69
CA ASN A 347 2.86 -10.48 16.23
C ASN A 347 2.05 -9.46 17.03
N THR A 348 0.83 -9.16 16.61
CA THR A 348 -0.06 -8.22 17.32
C THR A 348 -0.46 -8.79 18.67
N PHE A 349 -0.90 -10.05 18.73
CA PHE A 349 -1.26 -10.69 19.99
C PHE A 349 -0.04 -10.89 20.89
N PHE A 350 1.10 -11.29 20.32
CA PHE A 350 2.35 -11.44 21.07
C PHE A 350 2.77 -10.10 21.69
N LEU A 351 2.75 -9.00 20.93
CA LEU A 351 3.07 -7.66 21.43
C LEU A 351 2.14 -7.25 22.58
N GLN A 352 0.83 -7.50 22.45
CA GLN A 352 -0.15 -7.19 23.52
C GLN A 352 0.13 -7.95 24.82
N ILE A 353 0.57 -9.21 24.73
CA ILE A 353 0.81 -10.04 25.91
C ILE A 353 2.22 -9.81 26.48
N TYR A 354 3.25 -9.75 25.65
CA TYR A 354 4.66 -9.71 26.09
C TYR A 354 5.26 -8.30 26.15
N ASP A 355 4.56 -7.28 25.65
CA ASP A 355 5.05 -5.89 25.55
C ASP A 355 6.38 -5.75 24.78
N ARG A 356 6.62 -6.67 23.85
CA ARG A 356 7.73 -6.64 22.89
C ARG A 356 7.36 -7.43 21.64
N ASN A 357 8.10 -7.22 20.56
CA ASN A 357 7.99 -8.08 19.38
C ASN A 357 8.58 -9.48 19.68
N PRO A 358 8.02 -10.55 19.09
CA PRO A 358 8.63 -11.88 19.18
C PRO A 358 9.96 -11.92 18.43
N THR A 359 10.90 -12.75 18.90
CA THR A 359 12.08 -13.13 18.10
C THR A 359 11.64 -13.94 16.87
N PRO A 360 12.48 -14.07 15.82
CA PRO A 360 12.17 -14.92 14.67
C PRO A 360 11.80 -16.37 15.05
N GLU A 361 12.46 -16.94 16.06
CA GLU A 361 12.21 -18.30 16.56
C GLU A 361 10.88 -18.39 17.31
N GLU A 362 10.52 -17.36 18.09
CA GLU A 362 9.22 -17.25 18.76
C GLU A 362 8.08 -17.12 17.75
N ASN A 363 8.25 -16.25 16.76
CA ASN A 363 7.25 -16.07 15.70
C ASN A 363 7.03 -17.39 14.94
N ARG A 364 8.12 -18.04 14.51
CA ARG A 364 8.05 -19.34 13.82
C ARG A 364 7.33 -20.38 14.66
N PHE A 365 7.66 -20.47 15.95
CA PHE A 365 7.01 -21.41 16.86
C PHE A 365 5.50 -21.18 16.96
N TRP A 366 5.06 -19.93 17.16
CA TRP A 366 3.63 -19.62 17.29
C TRP A 366 2.85 -19.77 15.98
N VAL A 367 3.49 -19.50 14.85
CA VAL A 367 2.92 -19.82 13.54
C VAL A 367 2.77 -21.33 13.36
N ASP A 368 3.78 -22.12 13.71
CA ASP A 368 3.72 -23.58 13.66
C ASP A 368 2.66 -24.15 14.61
N TYR A 369 2.51 -23.56 15.80
CA TYR A 369 1.48 -23.90 16.78
C TYR A 369 0.06 -23.76 16.21
N LEU A 370 -0.23 -22.62 15.56
CA LEU A 370 -1.50 -22.37 14.88
C LEU A 370 -1.67 -23.25 13.63
N TYR A 371 -0.63 -23.36 12.79
CA TYR A 371 -0.65 -24.17 11.58
C TYR A 371 -0.87 -25.65 11.88
N LYS A 372 -0.49 -26.12 13.07
CA LYS A 372 -0.71 -27.51 13.47
C LYS A 372 -2.08 -27.76 14.10
N GLY A 373 -2.86 -26.72 14.32
CA GLY A 373 -4.22 -26.78 14.86
C GLY A 373 -4.28 -26.89 16.38
N GLU A 374 -3.20 -26.51 17.09
CA GLU A 374 -3.14 -26.58 18.56
C GLU A 374 -4.11 -25.58 19.21
N ALA A 375 -4.21 -24.39 18.62
CA ALA A 375 -5.25 -23.41 18.89
C ALA A 375 -6.06 -23.13 17.62
N GLN A 376 -7.38 -23.18 17.74
CA GLN A 376 -8.33 -23.01 16.65
C GLN A 376 -9.13 -21.71 16.76
N THR A 377 -9.17 -21.11 17.94
CA THR A 377 -9.82 -19.83 18.19
C THR A 377 -8.82 -18.77 18.66
N LYS A 378 -9.24 -17.50 18.60
CA LYS A 378 -8.46 -16.38 19.12
C LYS A 378 -8.25 -16.51 20.63
N GLU A 379 -9.30 -16.93 21.33
CA GLU A 379 -9.35 -17.07 22.78
C GLU A 379 -8.34 -18.13 23.24
N GLU A 380 -8.34 -19.32 22.60
CA GLU A 380 -7.37 -20.39 22.86
C GLU A 380 -5.94 -19.92 22.60
N PHE A 381 -5.70 -19.17 21.51
CA PHE A 381 -4.36 -18.68 21.19
C PHE A 381 -3.86 -17.63 22.18
N ILE A 382 -4.72 -16.71 22.60
CA ILE A 382 -4.39 -15.69 23.62
C ILE A 382 -4.12 -16.35 24.97
N GLU A 383 -4.91 -17.36 25.35
CA GLU A 383 -4.69 -18.13 26.58
C GLU A 383 -3.33 -18.84 26.54
N ALA A 384 -3.00 -19.53 25.45
CA ALA A 384 -1.70 -20.18 25.27
C ALA A 384 -0.52 -19.18 25.38
N LEU A 385 -0.66 -17.96 24.85
CA LEU A 385 0.34 -16.90 24.99
C LEU A 385 0.47 -16.42 26.44
N LYS A 386 -0.65 -16.24 27.16
CA LYS A 386 -0.65 -15.83 28.56
C LYS A 386 0.01 -16.89 29.45
N ASP A 387 -0.33 -18.16 29.25
CA ASP A 387 0.25 -19.28 29.99
C ASP A 387 1.74 -19.39 29.73
N ALA A 388 2.17 -19.25 28.47
CA ALA A 388 3.58 -19.25 28.13
C ALA A 388 4.35 -18.08 28.75
N LYS A 389 3.72 -16.90 28.88
CA LYS A 389 4.31 -15.74 29.57
C LYS A 389 4.41 -15.98 31.06
N ALA A 390 3.34 -16.46 31.69
CA ALA A 390 3.26 -16.68 33.13
C ALA A 390 4.20 -17.81 33.60
N GLY A 391 4.24 -18.92 32.86
CA GLY A 391 5.03 -20.10 33.19
C GLY A 391 6.47 -20.07 32.67
N GLY A 392 6.83 -19.10 31.81
CA GLY A 392 8.15 -19.03 31.17
C GLY A 392 8.49 -20.22 30.27
N ARG A 393 7.50 -21.03 29.89
CA ARG A 393 7.66 -22.24 29.07
C ARG A 393 6.64 -22.22 27.94
N ARG A 394 7.09 -22.48 26.71
CA ARG A 394 6.20 -22.58 25.54
C ARG A 394 5.35 -23.86 25.63
N PRO A 395 4.12 -23.85 25.10
CA PRO A 395 3.31 -25.07 25.04
C PRO A 395 3.98 -26.13 24.16
N THR A 396 3.66 -27.39 24.41
CA THR A 396 4.13 -28.49 23.56
C THR A 396 3.26 -28.55 22.30
N ILE A 397 3.91 -28.68 21.14
CA ILE A 397 3.21 -29.00 19.89
C ILE A 397 3.00 -30.51 19.86
N THR A 398 1.75 -30.93 19.69
CA THR A 398 1.36 -32.34 19.68
C THR A 398 2.00 -33.05 18.49
N SER A 399 2.70 -34.15 18.76
CA SER A 399 3.26 -34.98 17.67
C SER A 399 2.12 -35.59 16.86
N ARG A 400 2.27 -35.62 15.53
CA ARG A 400 1.23 -36.14 14.63
C ARG A 400 1.01 -37.64 14.79
N ASP A 401 2.03 -38.35 15.25
CA ASP A 401 2.01 -39.80 15.48
C ASP A 401 1.75 -40.16 16.95
N ALA A 402 1.51 -39.17 17.82
CA ALA A 402 1.12 -39.45 19.20
C ALA A 402 -0.25 -40.14 19.23
N VAL A 403 -0.35 -41.18 20.06
CA VAL A 403 -1.64 -41.79 20.40
C VAL A 403 -2.37 -40.84 21.34
N LEU A 404 -3.50 -40.31 20.87
CA LEU A 404 -4.30 -39.34 21.60
C LEU A 404 -5.58 -39.98 22.14
N PRO A 405 -6.05 -39.57 23.32
CA PRO A 405 -7.41 -39.84 23.75
C PRO A 405 -8.45 -39.33 22.73
N PRO A 406 -9.60 -40.00 22.57
CA PRO A 406 -10.62 -39.60 21.58
C PRO A 406 -11.03 -38.13 21.70
N GLU A 407 -11.22 -37.61 22.90
CA GLU A 407 -11.62 -36.23 23.16
C GLU A 407 -10.60 -35.20 22.65
N GLN A 408 -9.30 -35.53 22.69
CA GLN A 408 -8.25 -34.67 22.15
C GLN A 408 -8.18 -34.77 20.62
N LEU A 409 -8.33 -35.98 20.08
CA LEU A 409 -8.28 -36.20 18.64
C LEU A 409 -9.49 -35.58 17.92
N LEU A 410 -10.66 -35.56 18.56
CA LEU A 410 -11.88 -34.91 18.05
C LEU A 410 -11.68 -33.43 17.73
N ARG A 411 -10.82 -32.72 18.49
CA ARG A 411 -10.49 -31.31 18.19
C ARG A 411 -9.90 -31.13 16.80
N TYR A 412 -9.16 -32.11 16.29
CA TYR A 412 -8.52 -32.01 14.98
C TYR A 412 -9.43 -32.38 13.80
N VAL A 413 -10.64 -32.92 14.02
CA VAL A 413 -11.52 -33.37 12.92
C VAL A 413 -11.84 -32.24 11.94
N ASN A 414 -12.33 -31.11 12.44
CA ASN A 414 -12.68 -29.96 11.58
C ASN A 414 -11.44 -29.38 10.88
N PHE A 415 -10.34 -29.26 11.62
CA PHE A 415 -9.09 -28.73 11.10
C PHE A 415 -8.53 -29.61 9.96
N LEU A 416 -8.41 -30.91 10.18
CA LEU A 416 -7.88 -31.87 9.20
C LEU A 416 -8.81 -32.03 8.02
N PHE A 417 -10.13 -32.02 8.25
CA PHE A 417 -11.10 -32.10 7.17
C PHE A 417 -10.99 -30.87 6.27
N HIS A 418 -10.88 -29.66 6.83
CA HIS A 418 -10.60 -28.47 6.04
C HIS A 418 -9.25 -28.55 5.33
N TYR A 419 -8.23 -29.07 6.00
CA TYR A 419 -6.90 -29.25 5.43
C TYR A 419 -6.88 -30.16 4.20
N VAL A 420 -7.65 -31.24 4.26
CA VAL A 420 -7.75 -32.23 3.19
C VAL A 420 -8.72 -31.75 2.11
N PHE A 421 -9.94 -31.35 2.46
CA PHE A 421 -11.04 -31.09 1.52
C PHE A 421 -11.24 -29.62 1.15
N GLY A 422 -10.61 -28.67 1.84
CA GLY A 422 -10.73 -27.23 1.58
C GLY A 422 -12.05 -26.59 2.04
N ARG A 423 -12.87 -27.33 2.81
CA ARG A 423 -14.12 -26.87 3.43
C ARG A 423 -14.32 -27.55 4.78
N PHE A 424 -15.21 -27.02 5.62
CA PHE A 424 -15.60 -27.72 6.85
C PHE A 424 -16.52 -28.92 6.54
N PRO A 425 -16.51 -29.97 7.37
CA PRO A 425 -17.44 -31.09 7.23
C PRO A 425 -18.87 -30.62 7.48
N ASP A 426 -19.84 -31.21 6.77
CA ASP A 426 -21.25 -31.07 7.14
C ASP A 426 -21.60 -31.92 8.38
N GLY A 427 -22.87 -31.91 8.79
CA GLY A 427 -23.32 -32.64 9.99
C GLY A 427 -23.06 -34.14 9.91
N ASP A 428 -23.40 -34.77 8.79
CA ASP A 428 -23.23 -36.21 8.62
C ASP A 428 -21.75 -36.61 8.48
N GLU A 429 -20.97 -35.82 7.74
CA GLU A 429 -19.53 -36.01 7.62
C GLU A 429 -18.84 -35.88 8.97
N LYS A 430 -19.22 -34.86 9.74
CA LYS A 430 -18.69 -34.67 11.09
C LYS A 430 -19.03 -35.86 11.98
N THR A 431 -20.29 -36.29 12.01
CA THR A 431 -20.71 -37.48 12.78
C THR A 431 -19.95 -38.73 12.35
N PHE A 432 -19.74 -38.93 11.04
CA PHE A 432 -18.95 -40.05 10.53
C PHE A 432 -17.52 -40.03 11.07
N TRP A 433 -16.81 -38.90 10.96
CA TRP A 433 -15.42 -38.79 11.41
C TRP A 433 -15.30 -38.87 12.93
N ASP A 434 -16.22 -38.24 13.66
CA ASP A 434 -16.28 -38.31 15.12
C ASP A 434 -16.45 -39.76 15.59
N ASN A 435 -17.37 -40.53 14.97
CA ASN A 435 -17.60 -41.94 15.29
C ASN A 435 -16.35 -42.81 15.08
N ARG A 436 -15.53 -42.53 14.07
CA ARG A 436 -14.28 -43.27 13.84
C ARG A 436 -13.21 -42.96 14.88
N VAL A 437 -13.21 -41.74 15.41
CA VAL A 437 -12.33 -41.34 16.51
C VAL A 437 -12.79 -42.01 17.80
N THR A 438 -14.08 -41.91 18.15
CA THR A 438 -14.64 -42.47 19.40
C THR A 438 -14.64 -43.99 19.42
N SER A 439 -14.78 -44.66 18.26
CA SER A 439 -14.66 -46.12 18.17
C SER A 439 -13.22 -46.63 18.24
N GLY A 440 -12.22 -45.73 18.37
CA GLY A 440 -10.79 -46.09 18.42
C GLY A 440 -10.20 -46.60 17.11
N LEU A 441 -10.90 -46.44 15.97
CA LEU A 441 -10.41 -46.80 14.64
C LEU A 441 -9.31 -45.84 14.16
N ARG A 442 -9.24 -44.65 14.74
CA ARG A 442 -8.20 -43.64 14.52
C ARG A 442 -7.68 -43.20 15.87
N LYS A 443 -6.37 -43.32 16.08
CA LYS A 443 -5.71 -43.05 17.36
C LYS A 443 -4.70 -41.92 17.29
N THR A 444 -4.27 -41.54 16.08
CA THR A 444 -3.27 -40.49 15.85
C THR A 444 -3.80 -39.45 14.84
N ILE A 445 -3.18 -38.27 14.82
CA ILE A 445 -3.54 -37.21 13.86
C ILE A 445 -3.14 -37.64 12.43
N THR A 446 -1.99 -38.31 12.29
CA THR A 446 -1.53 -38.89 11.03
C THR A 446 -2.52 -39.91 10.47
N ASP A 447 -3.02 -40.84 11.30
CA ASP A 447 -4.00 -41.85 10.87
C ASP A 447 -5.32 -41.22 10.43
N LEU A 448 -5.79 -40.23 11.18
CA LEU A 448 -7.04 -39.53 10.88
C LEU A 448 -6.93 -38.74 9.57
N GLY A 449 -5.90 -37.88 9.45
CA GLY A 449 -5.67 -37.07 8.26
C GLY A 449 -5.34 -37.91 7.02
N GLY A 450 -4.52 -38.95 7.17
CA GLY A 450 -4.20 -39.89 6.10
C GLY A 450 -5.43 -40.64 5.60
N ASN A 451 -6.35 -41.01 6.49
CA ASN A 451 -7.59 -41.65 6.08
C ASN A 451 -8.57 -40.69 5.38
N MET A 452 -8.65 -39.43 5.83
CA MET A 452 -9.39 -38.39 5.12
C MET A 452 -8.83 -38.18 3.71
N GLN A 453 -7.51 -38.09 3.58
CA GLN A 453 -6.84 -37.95 2.29
C GLN A 453 -7.11 -39.16 1.39
N TYR A 454 -7.02 -40.37 1.92
CA TYR A 454 -7.36 -41.59 1.19
C TYR A 454 -8.80 -41.55 0.63
N LEU A 455 -9.80 -41.19 1.45
CA LEU A 455 -11.18 -41.09 0.96
C LEU A 455 -11.33 -39.98 -0.10
N LYS A 456 -10.66 -38.83 0.09
CA LYS A 456 -10.62 -37.76 -0.90
C LYS A 456 -10.08 -38.25 -2.25
N ASP A 457 -9.01 -39.04 -2.23
CA ASP A 457 -8.40 -39.59 -3.44
C ASP A 457 -9.32 -40.60 -4.15
N GLN A 458 -10.29 -41.18 -3.43
CA GLN A 458 -11.37 -41.99 -4.00
C GLN A 458 -12.62 -41.18 -4.41
N GLY A 459 -12.57 -39.84 -4.35
CA GLY A 459 -13.73 -38.99 -4.64
C GLY A 459 -14.82 -39.04 -3.57
N MET A 460 -14.51 -39.52 -2.37
CA MET A 460 -15.43 -39.67 -1.25
C MET A 460 -15.05 -38.75 -0.08
N THR A 461 -16.04 -38.37 0.74
CA THR A 461 -15.81 -37.64 2.01
C THR A 461 -16.11 -38.49 3.24
N LYS A 462 -16.86 -39.58 3.04
CA LYS A 462 -17.22 -40.65 3.98
C LYS A 462 -17.47 -41.95 3.19
N ARG A 463 -17.33 -43.12 3.84
CA ARG A 463 -17.53 -44.44 3.21
C ARG A 463 -18.95 -44.95 3.44
#